data_AF-A0AAP9IMJ1-F1
#
_entry.id   AF-A0AAP9IMJ1-F1
#
_cell.length_a   1.000
_cell.length_b   1.000
_cell.length_c   1.000
_cell.angle_alpha   90.00
_cell.angle_beta   90.00
_cell.angle_gamma   90.00
#
_symmetry.space_group_name_H-M   'P 1'
#
loop_
_entity.id
_entity.type
_entity.pdbx_description
1 polymer ?
#
loop_
_entity_poly.entity_id
_entity_poly.type
_entity_poly.pdbx_seq_one_letter_code
_entity_poly.pdbx_strand_id
1 'polypeptide(L)'
;MPTSKHPNEIKINPNQGGKAAIERLVEAYGFSTRQALCDHLGVSNSTIANRYMRDTFSSDWIIQCSIETGTYLRWLSTGERGMVKFVGSDIISI
;
A
#
# COMPACT_ATOMS: atom_id res chain seq x y z
N MET A 1 26.52 15.16 -12.01
CA MET A 1 25.13 15.59 -11.76
C MET A 1 24.20 14.50 -12.27
N PRO A 2 23.27 13.94 -11.48
CA PRO A 2 22.38 12.92 -12.00
C PRO A 2 21.28 13.59 -12.84
N THR A 3 21.35 13.40 -14.16
CA THR A 3 20.29 13.76 -15.09
C THR A 3 19.20 12.71 -15.03
N SER A 4 18.11 12.98 -14.30
CA SER A 4 16.91 12.13 -14.38
C SER A 4 16.31 12.28 -15.78
N LYS A 5 16.30 11.19 -16.56
CA LYS A 5 15.74 11.14 -17.92
C LYS A 5 14.21 11.01 -17.95
N HIS A 6 13.56 10.85 -16.79
CA HIS A 6 12.12 10.67 -16.69
C HIS A 6 11.54 11.52 -15.54
N PRO A 7 10.70 12.53 -15.84
CA PRO A 7 10.20 13.45 -14.82
C PRO A 7 9.23 12.81 -13.81
N ASN A 8 8.78 11.56 -14.03
CA ASN A 8 7.75 10.88 -13.23
C ASN A 8 8.19 9.47 -12.74
N GLU A 9 9.45 9.28 -12.36
CA GLU A 9 9.90 7.99 -11.82
C GLU A 9 9.55 7.85 -10.32
N ILE A 10 8.62 6.95 -9.97
CA ILE A 10 8.42 6.51 -8.58
C ILE A 10 9.27 5.25 -8.36
N LYS A 11 10.23 5.31 -7.43
CA LYS A 11 11.06 4.17 -7.06
C LYS A 11 10.48 3.45 -5.85
N ILE A 12 9.90 2.27 -6.07
CA ILE A 12 9.50 1.35 -5.01
C ILE A 12 10.62 0.34 -4.80
N ASN A 13 11.09 0.20 -3.56
CA ASN A 13 12.04 -0.84 -3.18
C ASN A 13 11.27 -2.02 -2.58
N PRO A 14 11.28 -3.22 -3.19
CA PRO A 14 10.55 -4.37 -2.65
C PRO A 14 11.07 -4.82 -1.27
N ASN A 15 12.28 -4.42 -0.90
CA ASN A 15 12.91 -4.82 0.36
C ASN A 15 12.82 -3.75 1.47
N GLN A 16 12.08 -2.64 1.25
CA GLN A 16 11.93 -1.55 2.22
C GLN A 16 10.53 -0.92 2.15
N GLY A 17 10.10 -0.27 3.24
CA GLY A 17 8.82 0.44 3.32
C GLY A 17 7.60 -0.46 3.54
N GLY A 18 7.80 -1.77 3.71
CA GLY A 18 6.73 -2.73 4.00
C GLY A 18 6.02 -2.46 5.32
N LYS A 19 6.74 -2.00 6.35
CA LYS A 19 6.16 -1.67 7.66
C LYS A 19 5.12 -0.56 7.53
N ALA A 20 5.52 0.55 6.90
CA ALA A 20 4.65 1.71 6.70
C ALA A 20 3.50 1.40 5.73
N ALA A 21 3.74 0.55 4.72
CA ALA A 21 2.69 0.07 3.83
C ALA A 21 1.62 -0.74 4.59
N ILE A 22 2.02 -1.65 5.48
CA ILE A 22 1.08 -2.42 6.31
C ILE A 22 0.27 -1.51 7.24
N GLU A 23 0.87 -0.48 7.82
CA GLU A 23 0.16 0.51 8.65
C GLU A 23 -0.90 1.27 7.82
N ARG A 24 -0.56 1.68 6.60
CA ARG A 24 -1.51 2.31 5.68
C ARG A 24 -2.62 1.36 5.20
N LEU A 25 -2.32 0.07 5.03
CA LEU A 25 -3.35 -0.92 4.70
C LEU A 25 -4.38 -1.03 5.83
N VAL A 26 -3.93 -1.12 7.08
CA VAL A 26 -4.81 -1.11 8.26
C VAL A 26 -5.69 0.14 8.28
N GLU A 27 -5.11 1.31 8.02
CA GLU A 27 -5.84 2.59 7.95
C GLU A 27 -6.85 2.65 6.80
N ALA A 28 -6.44 2.26 5.58
CA ALA A 28 -7.28 2.34 4.38
C ALA A 28 -8.55 1.49 4.47
N TYR A 29 -8.41 0.29 5.06
CA TYR A 29 -9.54 -0.60 5.34
C TYR A 29 -10.36 -0.16 6.56
N GLY A 30 -9.87 0.77 7.38
CA GLY A 30 -10.53 1.19 8.61
C GLY A 30 -10.44 0.16 9.74
N PHE A 31 -9.41 -0.67 9.74
CA PHE A 31 -9.19 -1.67 10.78
C PHE A 31 -8.51 -1.06 12.02
N SER A 32 -8.87 -1.56 13.20
CA SER A 32 -8.20 -1.17 14.45
C SER A 32 -6.98 -2.03 14.78
N THR A 33 -6.81 -3.17 14.09
CA THR A 33 -5.75 -4.15 14.40
C THR A 33 -5.14 -4.77 13.14
N ARG A 34 -3.89 -5.22 13.24
CA ARG A 34 -3.23 -6.01 12.18
C ARG A 34 -3.85 -7.40 12.03
N GLN A 35 -4.48 -7.94 13.09
CA GLN A 35 -5.22 -9.20 13.01
C GLN A 35 -6.37 -9.13 12.02
N ALA A 36 -7.17 -8.05 12.07
CA ALA A 36 -8.25 -7.85 11.12
C ALA A 36 -7.74 -7.78 9.67
N LEU A 37 -6.55 -7.19 9.45
CA LEU A 37 -5.89 -7.22 8.14
C LEU A 37 -5.48 -8.63 7.73
N CYS A 38 -4.93 -9.45 8.64
CA CYS A 38 -4.62 -10.86 8.38
C CYS A 38 -5.86 -11.63 7.93
N ASP A 39 -6.96 -11.47 8.67
CA ASP A 39 -8.22 -12.17 8.43
C ASP A 39 -8.80 -11.76 7.06
N HIS A 40 -8.75 -10.47 6.73
CA HIS A 40 -9.19 -9.94 5.43
C HIS A 40 -8.35 -10.43 4.26
N LEU A 41 -7.02 -10.45 4.40
CA LEU A 41 -6.09 -10.92 3.36
C LEU A 41 -6.03 -12.45 3.26
N GLY A 42 -6.64 -13.19 4.20
CA GLY A 42 -6.59 -14.66 4.22
C GLY A 42 -5.19 -15.21 4.51
N VAL A 43 -4.35 -14.46 5.25
CA VAL A 43 -2.97 -14.85 5.59
C VAL A 43 -2.77 -15.02 7.09
N SER A 44 -1.78 -15.82 7.48
CA SER A 44 -1.43 -15.97 8.89
C SER A 44 -0.81 -14.70 9.49
N ASN A 45 -0.95 -14.53 10.82
CA ASN A 45 -0.20 -13.51 11.56
C ASN A 45 1.31 -13.56 11.32
N SER A 46 1.87 -14.77 11.22
CA SER A 46 3.30 -14.94 10.94
C SER A 46 3.70 -14.36 9.58
N THR A 47 2.80 -14.39 8.59
CA THR A 47 3.06 -13.82 7.26
C THR A 47 3.18 -12.30 7.32
N ILE A 48 2.21 -11.63 7.96
CA ILE A 48 2.27 -10.17 8.15
C ILE A 48 3.44 -9.78 9.05
N ALA A 49 3.65 -10.50 10.17
CA ALA A 49 4.75 -10.21 11.09
C ALA A 49 6.12 -10.34 10.42
N ASN A 50 6.34 -11.37 9.61
CA ASN A 50 7.60 -11.55 8.87
C ASN A 50 7.86 -10.40 7.89
N ARG A 51 6.84 -10.00 7.13
CA ARG A 51 6.97 -8.88 6.16
C ARG A 51 7.14 -7.54 6.87
N TYR A 52 6.46 -7.34 7.99
CA TYR A 52 6.60 -6.16 8.83
C TYR A 52 8.00 -6.06 9.45
N MET A 53 8.54 -7.16 9.99
CA MET A 53 9.88 -7.20 10.59
C MET A 53 11.00 -7.04 9.56
N ARG A 54 10.83 -7.61 8.36
CA ARG A 54 11.81 -7.50 7.25
C ARG A 54 11.63 -6.25 6.40
N ASP A 55 10.66 -5.40 6.77
CA ASP A 55 10.26 -4.20 6.03
C ASP A 55 10.00 -4.47 4.53
N THR A 56 9.55 -5.68 4.19
CA THR A 56 9.36 -6.13 2.81
C THR A 56 8.05 -5.58 2.25
N PHE A 57 8.12 -4.88 1.12
CA PHE A 57 6.97 -4.22 0.51
C PHE A 57 6.13 -5.21 -0.30
N SER A 58 4.86 -5.34 0.08
CA SER A 58 3.89 -6.22 -0.59
C SER A 58 3.07 -5.44 -1.63
N SER A 59 3.57 -5.34 -2.86
CA SER A 59 2.85 -4.63 -3.94
C SER A 59 1.47 -5.23 -4.23
N ASP A 60 1.33 -6.54 -4.08
CA ASP A 60 0.08 -7.30 -4.23
C ASP A 60 -1.02 -6.81 -3.29
N TRP A 61 -0.71 -6.69 -1.98
CA TRP A 61 -1.68 -6.20 -1.00
C TRP A 61 -2.05 -4.74 -1.21
N ILE A 62 -1.10 -3.94 -1.68
CA ILE A 62 -1.30 -2.51 -1.97
C ILE A 62 -2.24 -2.32 -3.16
N ILE A 63 -2.06 -3.09 -4.23
CA ILE A 63 -2.95 -3.07 -5.39
C ILE A 63 -4.35 -3.53 -5.00
N GLN A 64 -4.46 -4.66 -4.28
CA GLN A 64 -5.74 -5.18 -3.82
C GLN A 64 -6.51 -4.14 -2.99
N CYS A 65 -5.85 -3.53 -2.00
CA CYS A 65 -6.47 -2.50 -1.16
C CYS A 65 -6.94 -1.27 -1.96
N SER A 66 -6.16 -0.83 -2.96
CA SER A 66 -6.55 0.29 -3.81
C SER A 66 -7.84 0.00 -4.57
N ILE A 67 -7.97 -1.22 -5.11
CA ILE A 67 -9.16 -1.67 -5.85
C ILE A 67 -10.38 -1.78 -4.93
N GLU A 68 -10.21 -2.39 -3.75
CA GLU A 68 -11.33 -2.66 -2.83
C GLU A 68 -11.85 -1.41 -2.11
N THR A 69 -10.94 -0.51 -1.72
CA THR A 69 -11.29 0.66 -0.88
C THR A 69 -11.40 1.96 -1.67
N GLY A 70 -10.95 1.96 -2.94
CA GLY A 70 -10.78 3.17 -3.73
C GLY A 70 -9.69 4.10 -3.19
N THR A 71 -8.81 3.64 -2.30
CA THR A 71 -7.72 4.47 -1.76
C THR A 71 -6.62 4.64 -2.82
N TYR A 72 -6.06 5.85 -2.96
CA TYR A 72 -5.05 6.13 -3.98
C TYR A 72 -3.81 5.25 -3.80
N LEU A 73 -3.44 4.56 -4.87
CA LEU A 73 -2.25 3.69 -4.92
C LEU A 73 -0.97 4.44 -4.51
N ARG A 74 -0.86 5.71 -4.89
CA ARG A 74 0.29 6.56 -4.54
C ARG A 74 0.42 6.72 -3.02
N TRP A 75 -0.67 7.07 -2.33
CA TRP A 75 -0.64 7.20 -0.87
C TRP A 75 -0.36 5.85 -0.19
N LEU A 76 -0.98 4.76 -0.65
CA LEU A 76 -0.69 3.42 -0.12
C LEU A 76 0.79 3.04 -0.27
N SER A 77 1.40 3.40 -1.42
CA SER A 77 2.77 3.03 -1.73
C SER A 77 3.81 3.92 -1.05
N THR A 78 3.60 5.23 -1.00
CA THR A 78 4.63 6.20 -0.58
C THR A 78 4.26 7.01 0.65
N GLY A 79 2.99 7.02 1.06
CA GLY A 79 2.46 7.95 2.06
C GLY A 79 2.36 9.40 1.57
N GLU A 80 2.74 9.69 0.32
CA GLU A 80 2.70 11.04 -0.23
C GLU A 80 1.28 11.48 -0.59
N ARG A 81 0.94 12.73 -0.25
CA ARG A 81 -0.39 13.35 -0.40
C ARG A 81 -1.42 12.56 0.41
N GLY A 82 -1.86 13.12 1.55
CA GLY A 82 -2.67 12.42 2.57
C GLY A 82 -3.84 11.62 2.02
N MET A 83 -4.37 10.67 2.80
CA MET A 83 -5.35 9.69 2.33
C MET A 83 -6.54 10.36 1.62
N VAL A 84 -6.62 10.19 0.31
CA VAL A 84 -7.80 10.52 -0.50
C VAL A 84 -8.43 9.19 -0.94
N LYS A 85 -9.71 9.18 -1.29
CA LYS A 85 -10.39 8.05 -1.94
C LYS A 85 -10.96 8.50 -3.27
N PHE A 86 -10.91 7.65 -4.28
CA PHE A 86 -11.53 7.90 -5.59
C PHE A 86 -13.04 8.07 -5.42
N VAL A 87 -13.62 9.12 -6.02
CA VAL A 87 -15.07 9.35 -5.99
C VAL A 87 -15.65 8.95 -7.33
N GLY A 88 -16.08 7.70 -7.45
CA GLY A 88 -17.04 7.17 -8.44
C GLY A 88 -16.73 7.25 -9.94
N SER A 89 -15.91 8.19 -10.41
CA SER A 89 -15.64 8.44 -11.84
C SER A 89 -14.20 8.13 -12.26
N ASP A 90 -13.29 7.92 -11.31
CA ASP A 90 -11.85 7.76 -11.58
C ASP A 90 -11.44 6.31 -11.99
N ILE A 91 -12.40 5.37 -12.08
CA ILE A 91 -12.14 3.98 -12.49
C ILE A 91 -12.03 3.82 -14.02
N ILE A 92 -12.42 4.85 -14.81
CA ILE A 92 -12.34 4.80 -16.27
C ILE A 92 -11.37 5.86 -16.79
N SER A 93 -10.08 5.58 -16.69
CA SER A 93 -9.07 6.05 -17.65
C SER A 93 -7.87 5.11 -17.53
N ILE A 94 -7.97 3.99 -18.24
CA ILE A 94 -6.85 3.12 -18.56
C ILE A 94 -6.14 3.72 -19.77
#